data_AF-A0A183CBB9-F1
#
_entry.id   AF-A0A183CBB9-F1
#
_cell.length_a   1.000
_cell.length_b   1.000
_cell.length_c   1.000
_cell.angle_alpha   90.00
_cell.angle_beta   90.00
_cell.angle_gamma   90.00
#
_symmetry.space_group_name_H-M   'P 1'
#
loop_
_entity.id
_entity.type
_entity.pdbx_description
1 polymer ?
#
loop_
_entity_poly.entity_id
_entity_poly.type
_entity_poly.pdbx_seq_one_letter_code
_entity_poly.pdbx_strand_id
1 'polypeptide(L)'
;MEVVVITSILREIKSSEADLVDGKRFPGSVIMTRGLFVFASGRRHQQTAGWNLPRKELDFWRTKRSVEVIVKGKKKTFYQYKADTNMPRPEAFCQDVDLVKNMTDPKEKAKVWRNIASASESGWDFSSRWIRKDEGDKASPWKLTNLMTTRIVPMDLNALMCGNMEMLAHLYLQIGDKAKSRAYHGKYQLFMEDFKSLFYKKEHGIWYDYNMDSGTLNEAFYGSAAMPLFVRCYDTIDLGTAERMFQRLELFDKQHKLLGHPFGVPVSITVNSSQQWDFPNILPPSQHMLIEGLRRSSNRRMEEKAKEMAQKWVFANYNLFQNCLRQMWEKITADTGTPGSGGEYNAQMGFGWTNGAMLDLLVTYGDVLKLKDVPEIRCGLKDLVQEPEHYPNNVKGIKTDSKDPRAYVSAQYTLECSPPANRKGCNGTDPIEAWRLYRKAIKFYWPFESGVN
;
A
#
# COMPACT_ATOMS: atom_id res chain seq x y z
N MET A 1 -25.91 1.83 -4.32
CA MET A 1 -24.69 1.01 -4.49
C MET A 1 -23.43 1.78 -4.14
N GLU A 2 -23.28 3.06 -4.55
CA GLU A 2 -22.15 3.93 -4.13
C GLU A 2 -21.94 3.99 -2.61
N VAL A 3 -23.03 3.97 -1.83
CA VAL A 3 -22.98 3.96 -0.36
C VAL A 3 -22.23 2.76 0.22
N VAL A 4 -22.21 1.58 -0.43
CA VAL A 4 -21.57 0.38 0.13
C VAL A 4 -20.05 0.41 -0.05
N VAL A 5 -19.57 0.84 -1.23
CA VAL A 5 -18.13 1.06 -1.49
C VAL A 5 -17.60 2.19 -0.60
N ILE A 6 -18.37 3.28 -0.49
CA ILE A 6 -18.07 4.38 0.43
C ILE A 6 -18.07 3.92 1.88
N THR A 7 -18.97 3.02 2.31
CA THR A 7 -18.99 2.51 3.70
C THR A 7 -17.82 1.57 4.00
N SER A 8 -17.30 0.82 3.01
CA SER A 8 -16.10 0.00 3.17
C SER A 8 -14.85 0.87 3.31
N ILE A 9 -14.70 1.88 2.45
CA ILE A 9 -13.59 2.85 2.53
C ILE A 9 -13.74 3.70 3.82
N LEU A 10 -14.95 4.07 4.24
CA LEU A 10 -15.18 4.78 5.50
C LEU A 10 -14.93 3.92 6.74
N ARG A 11 -15.05 2.58 6.66
CA ARG A 11 -14.64 1.67 7.74
C ARG A 11 -13.12 1.60 7.86
N GLU A 12 -12.38 1.61 6.75
CA GLU A 12 -10.93 1.80 6.75
C GLU A 12 -10.53 3.21 7.23
N ILE A 13 -11.33 4.25 6.94
CA ILE A 13 -11.09 5.59 7.51
C ILE A 13 -11.39 5.63 9.02
N LYS A 14 -12.35 4.85 9.53
CA LYS A 14 -12.55 4.72 10.99
C LYS A 14 -11.37 4.02 11.68
N SER A 15 -10.63 3.13 11.01
CA SER A 15 -9.35 2.66 11.54
C SER A 15 -8.30 3.76 11.53
N SER A 16 -8.32 4.68 10.55
CA SER A 16 -7.41 5.84 10.53
C SER A 16 -7.58 6.86 11.68
N GLU A 17 -8.73 6.86 12.39
CA GLU A 17 -8.91 7.59 13.65
C GLU A 17 -8.40 6.81 14.87
N ALA A 18 -8.33 5.48 14.77
CA ALA A 18 -7.76 4.57 15.78
C ALA A 18 -6.24 4.37 15.65
N ASP A 19 -5.62 4.77 14.54
CA ASP A 19 -4.18 4.61 14.24
C ASP A 19 -3.23 5.48 15.09
N LEU A 20 -3.71 6.09 16.19
CA LEU A 20 -2.85 6.77 17.17
C LEU A 20 -2.07 5.80 18.07
N VAL A 21 -2.32 4.49 17.99
CA VAL A 21 -1.71 3.50 18.89
C VAL A 21 -0.27 3.14 18.49
N ASP A 22 0.11 3.22 17.20
CA ASP A 22 1.39 2.66 16.70
C ASP A 22 2.34 3.65 16.00
N GLY A 23 2.04 4.95 16.01
CA GLY A 23 2.91 5.98 15.42
C GLY A 23 3.03 5.95 13.88
N LYS A 24 2.19 5.15 13.21
CA LYS A 24 2.08 5.01 11.75
C LYS A 24 0.84 5.78 11.24
N ARG A 25 0.88 6.24 9.98
CA ARG A 25 -0.30 6.72 9.25
C ARG A 25 -0.26 6.29 7.79
N PHE A 26 -1.26 5.52 7.34
CA PHE A 26 -1.37 5.06 5.95
C PHE A 26 -1.47 6.22 4.93
N PRO A 27 -1.10 5.98 3.65
CA PRO A 27 -1.00 7.04 2.64
C PRO A 27 -2.31 7.81 2.50
N GLY A 28 -2.22 9.15 2.55
CA GLY A 28 -3.35 10.04 2.84
C GLY A 28 -4.56 9.95 1.91
N SER A 29 -5.44 8.99 2.20
CA SER A 29 -6.64 8.65 1.44
C SER A 29 -7.87 9.43 1.88
N VAL A 30 -7.82 10.15 3.01
CA VAL A 30 -8.99 10.83 3.57
C VAL A 30 -9.42 11.99 2.69
N ILE A 31 -8.47 12.80 2.19
CA ILE A 31 -8.76 13.90 1.26
C ILE A 31 -9.40 13.40 -0.04
N MET A 32 -8.81 12.39 -0.68
CA MET A 32 -9.29 11.82 -1.94
C MET A 32 -10.67 11.15 -1.77
N THR A 33 -10.85 10.36 -0.73
CA THR A 33 -12.14 9.71 -0.42
C THR A 33 -13.23 10.75 -0.17
N ARG A 34 -12.90 11.82 0.55
CA ARG A 34 -13.86 12.90 0.79
C ARG A 34 -14.20 13.65 -0.49
N GLY A 35 -13.22 13.84 -1.37
CA GLY A 35 -13.43 14.35 -2.73
C GLY A 35 -14.48 13.53 -3.48
N LEU A 36 -14.27 12.21 -3.57
CA LEU A 36 -15.20 11.28 -4.21
C LEU A 36 -16.61 11.36 -3.61
N PHE A 37 -16.73 11.40 -2.28
CA PHE A 37 -18.02 11.53 -1.61
C PHE A 37 -18.74 12.84 -1.97
N VAL A 38 -18.02 13.96 -2.03
CA VAL A 38 -18.59 15.26 -2.42
C VAL A 38 -19.08 15.24 -3.86
N PHE A 39 -18.31 14.66 -4.78
CA PHE A 39 -18.71 14.53 -6.19
C PHE A 39 -19.95 13.63 -6.36
N ALA A 40 -19.98 12.47 -5.71
CA ALA A 40 -21.09 11.52 -5.83
C ALA A 40 -22.39 12.03 -5.18
N SER A 41 -22.30 12.72 -4.03
CA SER A 41 -23.49 13.14 -3.28
C SER A 41 -24.22 14.36 -3.86
N GLY A 42 -23.56 15.20 -4.68
CA GLY A 42 -24.13 16.42 -5.27
C GLY A 42 -24.61 17.48 -4.25
N ARG A 43 -24.47 17.24 -2.93
CA ARG A 43 -25.02 18.08 -1.86
C ARG A 43 -23.99 19.08 -1.38
N ARG A 44 -24.08 20.32 -1.86
CA ARG A 44 -23.23 21.46 -1.46
C ARG A 44 -23.37 21.87 0.03
N HIS A 45 -24.54 21.66 0.64
CA HIS A 45 -24.87 22.27 1.95
C HIS A 45 -24.61 21.43 3.21
N GLN A 46 -24.46 20.10 3.13
CA GLN A 46 -24.15 19.26 4.32
C GLN A 46 -22.65 19.22 4.67
N GLN A 47 -21.83 20.10 4.06
CA GLN A 47 -20.39 19.89 3.94
C GLN A 47 -19.53 20.53 5.04
N THR A 48 -20.00 21.46 5.87
CA THR A 48 -19.13 22.18 6.84
C THR A 48 -18.59 21.29 7.96
N ALA A 49 -19.32 20.24 8.37
CA ALA A 49 -18.87 19.26 9.34
C ALA A 49 -17.88 18.27 8.69
N GLY A 50 -16.57 18.45 8.95
CA GLY A 50 -15.53 17.48 8.58
C GLY A 50 -14.37 18.02 7.74
N TRP A 51 -14.37 19.29 7.29
CA TRP A 51 -13.25 19.89 6.53
C TRP A 51 -11.93 19.96 7.30
N ASN A 52 -11.99 19.94 8.63
CA ASN A 52 -10.81 19.97 9.47
C ASN A 52 -9.95 18.73 9.28
N LEU A 53 -10.54 17.56 8.97
CA LEU A 53 -9.80 16.31 8.89
C LEU A 53 -8.89 16.24 7.64
N PRO A 54 -9.37 16.54 6.42
CA PRO A 54 -8.53 16.72 5.23
C PRO A 54 -7.33 17.66 5.46
N ARG A 55 -7.56 18.81 6.08
CA ARG A 55 -6.48 19.77 6.37
C ARG A 55 -5.48 19.23 7.40
N LYS A 56 -5.99 18.64 8.50
CA LYS A 56 -5.15 18.06 9.57
C LYS A 56 -4.27 16.93 9.03
N GLU A 57 -4.78 16.13 8.10
CA GLU A 57 -4.00 15.08 7.44
C GLU A 57 -2.83 15.67 6.62
N LEU A 58 -3.07 16.67 5.77
CA LEU A 58 -1.99 17.29 5.01
C LEU A 58 -0.98 18.00 5.93
N ASP A 59 -1.46 18.63 7.00
CA ASP A 59 -0.59 19.23 8.04
C ASP A 59 0.26 18.17 8.75
N PHE A 60 -0.28 16.97 9.01
CA PHE A 60 0.50 15.85 9.53
C PHE A 60 1.65 15.49 8.58
N TRP A 61 1.36 15.26 7.29
CA TRP A 61 2.42 14.90 6.32
C TRP A 61 3.49 15.98 6.23
N ARG A 62 3.07 17.25 6.21
CA ARG A 62 3.96 18.42 6.18
C ARG A 62 4.85 18.57 7.41
N THR A 63 4.36 18.21 8.59
CA THR A 63 5.08 18.48 9.85
C THR A 63 5.79 17.26 10.41
N LYS A 64 5.32 16.05 10.10
CA LYS A 64 5.80 14.79 10.68
C LYS A 64 6.50 13.88 9.67
N ARG A 65 6.32 14.12 8.37
CA ARG A 65 6.81 13.24 7.29
C ARG A 65 7.53 13.98 6.16
N SER A 66 7.87 15.25 6.36
CA SER A 66 8.65 16.03 5.40
C SER A 66 10.14 15.72 5.48
N VAL A 67 10.84 15.82 4.35
CA VAL A 67 12.30 15.70 4.23
C VAL A 67 12.83 16.72 3.23
N GLU A 68 14.00 17.30 3.53
CA GLU A 68 14.72 18.17 2.59
C GLU A 68 15.62 17.35 1.66
N VAL A 69 15.52 17.58 0.36
CA VAL A 69 16.39 16.99 -0.67
C VAL A 69 17.01 18.12 -1.49
N ILE A 70 18.31 18.00 -1.80
CA ILE A 70 19.00 18.93 -2.69
C ILE A 70 18.79 18.48 -4.14
N VAL A 71 18.06 19.27 -4.92
CA VAL A 71 17.81 19.03 -6.34
C VAL A 71 18.42 20.16 -7.15
N LYS A 72 19.42 19.85 -7.98
CA LYS A 72 20.16 20.84 -8.80
C LYS A 72 20.67 22.03 -7.97
N GLY A 73 21.25 21.74 -6.80
CA GLY A 73 21.81 22.74 -5.89
C GLY A 73 20.79 23.53 -5.07
N LYS A 74 19.48 23.28 -5.23
CA LYS A 74 18.42 23.93 -4.44
C LYS A 74 17.82 22.94 -3.45
N LYS A 75 17.65 23.38 -2.20
CA LYS A 75 16.88 22.62 -1.20
C LYS A 75 15.40 22.67 -1.55
N LYS A 76 14.77 21.50 -1.58
CA LYS A 76 13.34 21.33 -1.82
C LYS A 76 12.77 20.36 -0.79
N THR A 77 11.49 20.51 -0.47
CA THR A 77 10.80 19.68 0.52
C THR A 77 9.95 18.63 -0.15
N PHE A 78 10.14 17.37 0.25
CA PHE A 78 9.35 16.22 -0.18
C PHE A 78 8.81 15.47 1.04
N TYR A 79 8.06 14.41 0.81
CA TYR A 79 7.47 13.56 1.85
C TYR A 79 8.08 12.16 1.82
N GLN A 80 8.20 11.52 2.99
CA GLN A 80 8.67 10.14 3.13
C GLN A 80 7.87 9.38 4.18
N TYR A 81 7.76 8.06 4.02
CA TYR A 81 7.28 7.20 5.11
C TYR A 81 8.37 7.10 6.19
N LYS A 82 7.97 7.39 7.43
CA LYS A 82 8.90 7.47 8.57
C LYS A 82 8.10 7.36 9.86
N ALA A 83 7.60 6.16 10.12
CA ALA A 83 6.87 5.84 11.35
C ALA A 83 7.68 6.27 12.59
N ASP A 84 7.00 6.90 13.54
CA ASP A 84 7.64 7.43 14.75
C ASP A 84 7.72 6.35 15.82
N THR A 85 8.50 5.31 15.53
CA THR A 85 8.71 4.17 16.42
C THR A 85 10.15 3.66 16.30
N ASN A 86 10.61 3.02 17.37
CA ASN A 86 11.87 2.30 17.46
C ASN A 86 11.66 0.92 18.11
N MET A 87 10.43 0.39 18.07
CA MET A 87 10.02 -0.85 18.71
C MET A 87 9.35 -1.78 17.69
N PRO A 88 9.33 -3.10 17.94
CA PRO A 88 8.56 -4.05 17.16
C PRO A 88 7.09 -3.62 17.06
N ARG A 89 6.48 -3.87 15.91
CA ARG A 89 5.05 -3.66 15.67
C ARG A 89 4.21 -4.55 16.61
N PRO A 90 3.22 -4.02 17.34
CA PRO A 90 2.41 -4.85 18.24
C PRO A 90 1.66 -5.98 17.52
N GLU A 91 1.17 -5.73 16.30
CA GLU A 91 0.42 -6.68 15.48
C GLU A 91 1.28 -7.81 14.88
N ALA A 92 2.60 -7.63 14.84
CA ALA A 92 3.58 -8.57 14.27
C ALA A 92 4.81 -8.72 15.18
N PHE A 93 4.60 -8.65 16.50
CA PHE A 93 5.67 -8.50 17.48
C PHE A 93 6.71 -9.61 17.40
N CYS A 94 6.27 -10.87 17.25
CA CYS A 94 7.17 -12.01 17.20
C CYS A 94 8.00 -12.03 15.94
N GLN A 95 7.39 -11.78 14.78
CA GLN A 95 8.08 -11.70 13.50
C GLN A 95 9.17 -10.62 13.53
N ASP A 96 8.83 -9.43 14.03
CA ASP A 96 9.75 -8.30 14.14
C ASP A 96 10.91 -8.56 15.12
N VAL A 97 10.65 -9.22 16.25
CA VAL A 97 11.68 -9.59 17.24
C VAL A 97 12.58 -10.70 16.71
N ASP A 98 12.00 -11.74 16.11
CA ASP A 98 12.74 -12.89 15.57
C ASP A 98 13.62 -12.49 14.39
N LEU A 99 13.16 -11.56 13.56
CA LEU A 99 13.93 -11.04 12.42
C LEU A 99 15.28 -10.45 12.85
N VAL A 100 15.32 -9.79 14.01
CA VAL A 100 16.53 -9.14 14.53
C VAL A 100 17.20 -9.91 15.66
N LYS A 101 16.81 -11.16 15.93
CA LYS A 101 17.29 -11.94 17.08
C LYS A 101 18.81 -12.14 17.11
N ASN A 102 19.42 -12.23 15.93
CA ASN A 102 20.87 -12.40 15.76
C ASN A 102 21.65 -11.08 15.78
N MET A 103 20.96 -9.94 15.80
CA MET A 103 21.61 -8.63 15.94
C MET A 103 21.96 -8.41 17.41
N THR A 104 23.15 -7.89 17.67
CA THR A 104 23.61 -7.58 19.04
C THR A 104 23.41 -6.12 19.38
N ASP A 105 23.60 -5.20 18.43
CA ASP A 105 23.46 -3.75 18.62
C ASP A 105 21.98 -3.33 18.73
N PRO A 106 21.53 -2.79 19.88
CA PRO A 106 20.18 -2.25 20.05
C PRO A 106 19.82 -1.14 19.05
N LYS A 107 20.78 -0.34 18.60
CA LYS A 107 20.53 0.77 17.65
C LYS A 107 20.18 0.25 16.27
N GLU A 108 20.86 -0.80 15.80
CA GLU A 108 20.54 -1.42 14.52
C GLU A 108 19.18 -2.15 14.58
N LYS A 109 18.83 -2.79 15.72
CA LYS A 109 17.47 -3.33 15.92
C LYS A 109 16.39 -2.25 15.80
N ALA A 110 16.57 -1.15 16.53
CA ALA A 110 15.67 0.00 16.49
C ALA A 110 15.50 0.57 15.08
N LYS A 111 16.59 0.63 14.30
CA LYS A 111 16.58 1.08 12.91
C LYS A 111 15.79 0.12 12.01
N VAL A 112 15.97 -1.19 12.16
CA VAL A 112 15.22 -2.20 11.39
C VAL A 112 13.73 -2.11 11.72
N TRP A 113 13.36 -2.09 13.00
CA TRP A 113 11.96 -1.95 13.42
C TRP A 113 11.30 -0.67 12.90
N ARG A 114 12.02 0.45 12.88
CA ARG A 114 11.52 1.69 12.29
C ARG A 114 11.25 1.55 10.78
N ASN A 115 12.16 0.92 10.03
CA ASN A 115 11.98 0.73 8.60
C ASN A 115 10.84 -0.25 8.29
N ILE A 116 10.66 -1.28 9.12
CA ILE A 116 9.50 -2.19 9.07
C ILE A 116 8.20 -1.42 9.28
N ALA A 117 8.08 -0.68 10.38
CA ALA A 117 6.90 0.12 10.66
C ALA A 117 6.62 1.17 9.57
N SER A 118 7.67 1.74 8.98
CA SER A 118 7.55 2.68 7.86
C SER A 118 7.15 2.00 6.54
N ALA A 119 7.53 0.73 6.32
CA ALA A 119 7.04 -0.03 5.18
C ALA A 119 5.56 -0.37 5.34
N SER A 120 5.10 -0.73 6.55
CA SER A 120 3.66 -0.85 6.83
C SER A 120 2.93 0.49 6.67
N GLU A 121 3.54 1.61 7.09
CA GLU A 121 2.99 2.96 6.86
C GLU A 121 2.80 3.27 5.37
N SER A 122 3.62 2.70 4.49
CA SER A 122 3.48 2.85 3.04
C SER A 122 2.34 2.04 2.43
N GLY A 123 1.81 1.06 3.17
CA GLY A 123 0.92 0.02 2.67
C GLY A 123 1.61 -1.05 1.82
N TRP A 124 2.95 -0.99 1.65
CA TRP A 124 3.75 -1.94 0.88
C TRP A 124 4.69 -2.75 1.80
N ASP A 125 4.13 -3.45 2.78
CA ASP A 125 4.84 -4.35 3.70
C ASP A 125 4.73 -5.82 3.27
N PHE A 126 5.74 -6.43 2.66
CA PHE A 126 6.98 -5.81 2.19
C PHE A 126 7.15 -5.97 0.68
N SER A 127 8.17 -5.29 0.17
CA SER A 127 8.55 -5.24 -1.23
C SER A 127 10.05 -5.03 -1.34
N SER A 128 10.65 -5.59 -2.38
CA SER A 128 11.99 -5.27 -2.86
C SER A 128 12.20 -3.77 -3.05
N ARG A 129 11.12 -3.02 -3.31
CA ARG A 129 11.09 -1.55 -3.40
C ARG A 129 11.80 -0.85 -2.23
N TRP A 130 11.67 -1.41 -1.03
CA TRP A 130 12.21 -0.84 0.21
C TRP A 130 13.48 -1.52 0.69
N ILE A 131 13.94 -2.57 0.01
CA ILE A 131 14.99 -3.45 0.51
C ILE A 131 16.25 -3.23 -0.31
N ARG A 132 17.36 -2.96 0.39
CA ARG A 132 18.67 -2.96 -0.28
C ARG A 132 19.04 -4.39 -0.65
N LYS A 133 19.19 -4.62 -1.95
CA LYS A 133 19.61 -5.91 -2.51
C LYS A 133 20.96 -6.34 -1.94
N ASP A 134 21.03 -7.57 -1.47
CA ASP A 134 22.27 -8.24 -1.09
C ASP A 134 22.87 -8.93 -2.33
N GLU A 135 23.86 -8.28 -2.95
CA GLU A 135 24.53 -8.83 -4.13
C GLU A 135 25.33 -10.12 -3.85
N GLY A 136 25.62 -10.41 -2.58
CA GLY A 136 26.33 -11.62 -2.16
C GLY A 136 25.44 -12.85 -2.05
N ASP A 137 24.11 -12.67 -1.90
CA ASP A 137 23.15 -13.76 -1.70
C ASP A 137 22.21 -13.88 -2.90
N LYS A 138 22.59 -14.72 -3.87
CA LYS A 138 21.78 -14.94 -5.07
C LYS A 138 20.46 -15.68 -4.80
N ALA A 139 20.39 -16.43 -3.69
CA ALA A 139 19.22 -17.24 -3.36
C ALA A 139 18.14 -16.40 -2.66
N SER A 140 18.54 -15.51 -1.75
CA SER A 140 17.64 -14.61 -1.04
C SER A 140 18.21 -13.19 -0.96
N PRO A 141 18.25 -12.45 -2.08
CA PRO A 141 18.88 -11.13 -2.13
C PRO A 141 18.07 -10.03 -1.43
N TRP A 142 16.80 -10.27 -1.08
CA TRP A 142 15.86 -9.26 -0.57
C TRP A 142 15.50 -9.50 0.91
N LYS A 143 16.50 -9.45 1.78
CA LYS A 143 16.34 -9.70 3.22
C LYS A 143 15.65 -8.52 3.93
N LEU A 144 14.64 -8.79 4.75
CA LEU A 144 13.93 -7.76 5.52
C LEU A 144 14.85 -6.99 6.49
N THR A 145 15.96 -7.59 6.94
CA THR A 145 17.00 -6.90 7.72
C THR A 145 17.66 -5.75 6.96
N ASN A 146 17.56 -5.73 5.62
CA ASN A 146 18.11 -4.69 4.74
C ASN A 146 17.07 -3.63 4.35
N LEU A 147 15.92 -3.58 5.03
CA LEU A 147 14.91 -2.54 4.81
C LEU A 147 15.49 -1.14 5.05
N MET A 148 15.20 -0.24 4.11
CA MET A 148 15.69 1.13 4.08
C MET A 148 14.58 2.13 3.71
N THR A 149 13.32 1.79 4.02
CA THR A 149 12.12 2.60 3.72
C THR A 149 12.29 4.07 4.11
N THR A 150 12.88 4.36 5.28
CA THR A 150 13.09 5.73 5.78
C THR A 150 14.18 6.51 5.05
N ARG A 151 14.92 5.86 4.15
CA ARG A 151 15.97 6.45 3.29
C ARG A 151 15.49 6.66 1.85
N ILE A 152 14.25 6.26 1.56
CA ILE A 152 13.63 6.43 0.24
C ILE A 152 12.63 7.58 0.33
N VAL A 153 12.67 8.46 -0.67
CA VAL A 153 11.62 9.44 -0.92
C VAL A 153 10.70 8.82 -1.97
N PRO A 154 9.51 8.35 -1.57
CA PRO A 154 8.66 7.55 -2.44
C PRO A 154 7.82 8.43 -3.35
N MET A 155 7.87 8.14 -4.64
CA MET A 155 7.22 8.92 -5.69
C MET A 155 5.69 8.91 -5.54
N ASP A 156 5.09 7.81 -5.09
CA ASP A 156 3.63 7.67 -4.95
C ASP A 156 3.07 8.53 -3.82
N LEU A 157 3.73 8.55 -2.66
CA LEU A 157 3.34 9.45 -1.57
C LEU A 157 3.36 10.91 -2.02
N ASN A 158 4.41 11.31 -2.73
CA ASN A 158 4.56 12.68 -3.19
C ASN A 158 3.54 13.02 -4.30
N ALA A 159 3.25 12.10 -5.21
CA ALA A 159 2.17 12.24 -6.18
C ALA A 159 0.82 12.37 -5.47
N LEU A 160 0.56 11.58 -4.42
CA LEU A 160 -0.66 11.66 -3.63
C LEU A 160 -0.77 13.00 -2.89
N MET A 161 0.33 13.52 -2.31
CA MET A 161 0.33 14.84 -1.67
C MET A 161 0.05 15.96 -2.67
N CYS A 162 0.60 15.86 -3.88
CA CYS A 162 0.31 16.75 -5.00
C CYS A 162 -1.18 16.73 -5.37
N GLY A 163 -1.76 15.54 -5.61
CA GLY A 163 -3.19 15.38 -5.90
C GLY A 163 -4.08 15.86 -4.75
N ASN A 164 -3.66 15.66 -3.50
CA ASN A 164 -4.36 16.17 -2.32
C ASN A 164 -4.43 17.69 -2.27
N MET A 165 -3.37 18.40 -2.70
CA MET A 165 -3.39 19.86 -2.79
C MET A 165 -4.37 20.35 -3.86
N GLU A 166 -4.40 19.71 -5.03
CA GLU A 166 -5.35 20.01 -6.09
C GLU A 166 -6.80 19.74 -5.66
N MET A 167 -7.05 18.57 -5.05
CA MET A 167 -8.36 18.19 -4.53
C MET A 167 -8.85 19.19 -3.47
N LEU A 168 -8.00 19.62 -2.54
CA LEU A 168 -8.35 20.68 -1.59
C LEU A 168 -8.71 21.99 -2.29
N ALA A 169 -7.98 22.38 -3.34
CA ALA A 169 -8.31 23.57 -4.10
C ALA A 169 -9.71 23.50 -4.72
N HIS A 170 -10.08 22.37 -5.32
CA HIS A 170 -11.42 22.13 -5.87
C HIS A 170 -12.49 22.14 -4.79
N LEU A 171 -12.22 21.47 -3.67
CA LEU A 171 -13.15 21.36 -2.57
C LEU A 171 -13.46 22.72 -1.91
N TYR A 172 -12.44 23.57 -1.70
CA TYR A 172 -12.65 24.93 -1.23
C TYR A 172 -13.45 25.78 -2.22
N LEU A 173 -13.26 25.57 -3.53
CA LEU A 173 -14.05 26.25 -4.55
C LEU A 173 -15.54 25.87 -4.46
N GLN A 174 -15.85 24.59 -4.24
CA GLN A 174 -17.23 24.10 -4.13
C GLN A 174 -18.01 24.72 -2.96
N ILE A 175 -17.32 25.07 -1.87
CA ILE A 175 -17.94 25.73 -0.71
C ILE A 175 -17.84 27.26 -0.76
N GLY A 176 -17.35 27.83 -1.86
CA GLY A 176 -17.27 29.28 -2.06
C GLY A 176 -16.03 29.96 -1.46
N ASP A 177 -15.12 29.23 -0.82
CA ASP A 177 -13.86 29.78 -0.28
C ASP A 177 -12.80 29.92 -1.40
N LYS A 178 -13.01 30.92 -2.25
CA LYS A 178 -12.14 31.20 -3.40
C LYS A 178 -10.70 31.55 -2.98
N ALA A 179 -10.52 32.12 -1.79
CA ALA A 179 -9.20 32.50 -1.28
C ALA A 179 -8.36 31.25 -0.97
N LYS A 180 -8.91 30.30 -0.20
CA LYS A 180 -8.21 29.03 0.07
C LYS A 180 -8.07 28.18 -1.18
N SER A 181 -9.07 28.17 -2.06
CA SER A 181 -8.96 27.49 -3.35
C SER A 181 -7.73 27.94 -4.14
N ARG A 182 -7.56 29.27 -4.33
CA ARG A 182 -6.37 29.83 -4.99
C ARG A 182 -5.07 29.49 -4.25
N ALA A 183 -5.07 29.58 -2.92
CA ALA A 183 -3.88 29.27 -2.12
C ALA A 183 -3.42 27.81 -2.27
N TYR A 184 -4.36 26.84 -2.26
CA TYR A 184 -4.04 25.43 -2.46
C TYR A 184 -3.66 25.12 -3.91
N HIS A 185 -4.30 25.77 -4.88
CA HIS A 185 -3.93 25.62 -6.28
C HIS A 185 -2.49 26.11 -6.54
N GLY A 186 -2.10 27.26 -5.96
CA GLY A 186 -0.72 27.74 -6.05
C GLY A 186 0.30 26.78 -5.40
N LYS A 187 -0.05 26.15 -4.27
CA LYS A 187 0.78 25.11 -3.65
C LYS A 187 0.94 23.88 -4.55
N TYR A 188 -0.16 23.44 -5.17
CA TYR A 188 -0.15 22.35 -6.14
C TYR A 188 0.79 22.64 -7.31
N GLN A 189 0.69 23.82 -7.93
CA GLN A 189 1.54 24.19 -9.08
C GLN A 189 3.03 24.19 -8.72
N LEU A 190 3.40 24.81 -7.60
CA LEU A 190 4.79 24.83 -7.12
C LEU A 190 5.29 23.41 -6.81
N PHE A 191 4.48 22.61 -6.11
CA PHE A 191 4.88 21.26 -5.73
C PHE A 191 4.98 20.32 -6.93
N MET A 192 4.14 20.49 -7.97
CA MET A 192 4.21 19.72 -9.21
C MET A 192 5.54 19.95 -9.95
N GLU A 193 6.06 21.19 -9.97
CA GLU A 193 7.38 21.48 -10.53
C GLU A 193 8.51 20.80 -9.74
N ASP A 194 8.42 20.84 -8.41
CA ASP A 194 9.36 20.15 -7.52
C ASP A 194 9.30 18.64 -7.71
N PHE A 195 8.10 18.07 -7.76
CA PHE A 195 7.83 16.65 -8.04
C PHE A 195 8.48 16.21 -9.35
N LYS A 196 8.22 16.94 -10.44
CA LYS A 196 8.83 16.67 -11.76
C LYS A 196 10.35 16.76 -11.70
N SER A 197 10.91 17.68 -10.91
CA SER A 197 12.36 17.88 -10.83
C SER A 197 13.13 16.76 -10.14
N LEU A 198 12.48 16.00 -9.24
CA LEU A 198 13.10 14.90 -8.52
C LEU A 198 12.80 13.54 -9.15
N PHE A 199 11.52 13.23 -9.37
CA PHE A 199 11.10 11.85 -9.67
C PHE A 199 11.05 11.52 -11.16
N TYR A 200 10.85 12.52 -12.03
CA TYR A 200 10.66 12.27 -13.46
C TYR A 200 11.98 12.14 -14.20
N LYS A 201 12.24 10.96 -14.77
CA LYS A 201 13.40 10.74 -15.64
C LYS A 201 12.98 10.92 -17.10
N LYS A 202 13.33 12.06 -17.70
CA LYS A 202 12.86 12.46 -19.04
C LYS A 202 13.24 11.45 -20.12
N GLU A 203 14.42 10.86 -20.04
CA GLU A 203 14.94 9.87 -20.99
C GLU A 203 14.11 8.58 -20.97
N HIS A 204 13.54 8.24 -19.81
CA HIS A 204 12.72 7.05 -19.64
C HIS A 204 11.23 7.36 -19.81
N GLY A 205 10.81 8.62 -19.64
CA GLY A 205 9.41 9.00 -19.75
C GLY A 205 8.54 8.61 -18.55
N ILE A 206 9.13 8.19 -17.42
CA ILE A 206 8.42 7.68 -16.24
C ILE A 206 8.99 8.27 -14.94
N TRP A 207 8.27 8.08 -13.84
CA TRP A 207 8.67 8.48 -12.49
C TRP A 207 9.19 7.31 -11.67
N TYR A 208 10.15 7.59 -10.80
CA TYR A 208 10.82 6.61 -9.95
C TYR A 208 10.98 7.13 -8.53
N ASP A 209 11.13 6.23 -7.56
CA ASP A 209 11.50 6.63 -6.19
C ASP A 209 12.93 7.13 -6.14
N TYR A 210 13.22 8.04 -5.20
CA TYR A 210 14.55 8.58 -4.99
C TYR A 210 15.20 8.01 -3.72
N ASN A 211 16.41 7.47 -3.87
CA ASN A 211 17.20 6.95 -2.76
C ASN A 211 18.14 8.04 -2.23
N MET A 212 17.97 8.43 -0.96
CA MET A 212 18.76 9.49 -0.35
C MET A 212 20.19 9.08 0.01
N ASP A 213 20.47 7.78 0.12
CA ASP A 213 21.82 7.28 0.42
C ASP A 213 22.70 7.28 -0.83
N SER A 214 22.17 6.81 -1.96
CA SER A 214 22.90 6.81 -3.24
C SER A 214 22.79 8.12 -4.01
N GLY A 215 21.76 8.92 -3.74
CA GLY A 215 21.43 10.12 -4.51
C GLY A 215 20.90 9.81 -5.91
N THR A 216 20.34 8.61 -6.12
CA THR A 216 19.90 8.13 -7.44
C THR A 216 18.43 7.68 -7.42
N LEU A 217 17.83 7.63 -8.62
CA LEU A 217 16.49 7.07 -8.81
C LEU A 217 16.54 5.54 -8.87
N ASN A 218 15.53 4.88 -8.31
CA ASN A 218 15.34 3.44 -8.45
C ASN A 218 14.58 3.13 -9.75
N GLU A 219 15.31 2.69 -10.78
CA GLU A 219 14.78 2.55 -12.14
C GLU A 219 14.00 1.24 -12.40
N ALA A 220 13.85 0.39 -11.37
CA ALA A 220 13.03 -0.80 -11.43
C ALA A 220 11.53 -0.44 -11.57
N PHE A 221 10.75 -1.33 -12.19
CA PHE A 221 9.30 -1.13 -12.28
C PHE A 221 8.61 -1.56 -10.99
N TYR A 222 7.80 -0.64 -10.46
CA TYR A 222 6.79 -0.91 -9.44
C TYR A 222 5.46 -0.31 -9.90
N GLY A 223 4.36 -0.98 -9.57
CA GLY A 223 3.00 -0.54 -9.92
C GLY A 223 2.64 0.85 -9.37
N SER A 224 3.37 1.32 -8.35
CA SER A 224 3.29 2.70 -7.86
C SER A 224 3.53 3.75 -8.95
N ALA A 225 4.26 3.43 -10.03
CA ALA A 225 4.48 4.33 -11.16
C ALA A 225 3.19 4.78 -11.88
N ALA A 226 2.06 4.12 -11.62
CA ALA A 226 0.75 4.57 -12.07
C ALA A 226 0.21 5.79 -11.29
N MET A 227 0.69 6.02 -10.06
CA MET A 227 0.15 7.02 -9.15
C MET A 227 0.13 8.45 -9.73
N PRO A 228 1.21 8.97 -10.37
CA PRO A 228 1.20 10.33 -10.92
C PRO A 228 0.13 10.51 -11.99
N LEU A 229 -0.10 9.49 -12.82
CA LEU A 229 -1.12 9.50 -13.86
C LEU A 229 -2.52 9.44 -13.24
N PHE A 230 -2.72 8.56 -12.25
CA PHE A 230 -3.98 8.38 -11.53
C PHE A 230 -4.45 9.66 -10.82
N VAL A 231 -3.55 10.32 -10.08
CA VAL A 231 -3.85 11.56 -9.34
C VAL A 231 -3.61 12.84 -10.13
N ARG A 232 -3.21 12.72 -11.41
CA ARG A 232 -2.92 13.84 -12.32
C ARG A 232 -1.86 14.82 -11.81
N CYS A 233 -0.87 14.32 -11.07
CA CYS A 233 0.31 15.09 -10.69
C CYS A 233 1.37 15.06 -11.81
N TYR A 234 1.04 15.67 -12.93
CA TYR A 234 1.95 15.88 -14.05
C TYR A 234 1.47 17.09 -14.86
N ASP A 235 2.34 17.60 -15.74
CA ASP A 235 1.97 18.68 -16.64
C ASP A 235 0.93 18.17 -17.66
N THR A 236 -0.35 18.43 -17.38
CA THR A 236 -1.47 17.96 -18.21
C THR A 236 -1.55 18.65 -19.57
N ILE A 237 -0.80 19.74 -19.78
CA ILE A 237 -0.66 20.40 -21.09
C ILE A 237 0.34 19.61 -21.95
N ASP A 238 1.35 18.98 -21.34
CA ASP A 238 2.28 18.08 -22.02
C ASP A 238 1.65 16.69 -22.22
N LEU A 239 0.79 16.58 -23.24
CA LEU A 239 0.21 15.31 -23.70
C LEU A 239 1.27 14.26 -24.04
N GLY A 240 2.52 14.68 -24.32
CA GLY A 240 3.63 13.78 -24.57
C GLY A 240 4.10 13.04 -23.31
N THR A 241 3.86 13.56 -22.10
CA THR A 241 4.28 12.88 -20.86
C THR A 241 3.56 11.54 -20.68
N ALA A 242 2.25 11.50 -20.88
CA ALA A 242 1.45 10.27 -20.78
C ALA A 242 1.89 9.23 -21.83
N GLU A 243 2.10 9.67 -23.07
CA GLU A 243 2.57 8.81 -24.16
C GLU A 243 3.96 8.23 -23.90
N ARG A 244 4.91 9.04 -23.41
CA ARG A 244 6.26 8.56 -23.05
C ARG A 244 6.23 7.53 -21.91
N MET A 245 5.36 7.73 -20.91
CA MET A 245 5.16 6.75 -19.85
C MET A 245 4.62 5.45 -20.42
N PHE A 246 3.66 5.52 -21.34
CA PHE A 246 3.10 4.34 -21.97
C PHE A 246 4.13 3.58 -22.81
N GLN A 247 4.95 4.27 -23.59
CA GLN A 247 6.09 3.67 -24.31
C GLN A 247 7.07 2.97 -23.37
N ARG A 248 7.27 3.51 -22.16
CA ARG A 248 8.10 2.86 -21.14
C ARG A 248 7.47 1.58 -20.61
N LEU A 249 6.14 1.55 -20.41
CA LEU A 249 5.43 0.32 -20.06
C LEU A 249 5.54 -0.74 -21.16
N GLU A 250 5.47 -0.34 -22.43
CA GLU A 250 5.69 -1.25 -23.56
C GLU A 250 7.13 -1.79 -23.61
N LEU A 251 8.12 -0.99 -23.22
CA LEU A 251 9.49 -1.46 -23.10
C LEU A 251 9.64 -2.48 -21.97
N PHE A 252 9.06 -2.22 -20.80
CA PHE A 252 9.02 -3.20 -19.71
C PHE A 252 8.26 -4.47 -20.12
N ASP A 253 7.21 -4.34 -20.92
CA ASP A 253 6.50 -5.48 -21.47
C ASP A 253 7.37 -6.33 -22.40
N LYS A 254 8.11 -5.71 -23.31
CA LYS A 254 9.07 -6.42 -24.18
C LYS A 254 10.18 -7.13 -23.40
N GLN A 255 10.62 -6.55 -22.29
CA GLN A 255 11.74 -7.08 -21.50
C GLN A 255 11.32 -8.12 -20.46
N HIS A 256 10.13 -7.96 -19.87
CA HIS A 256 9.69 -8.69 -18.68
C HIS A 256 8.27 -9.22 -18.76
N LYS A 257 7.59 -9.10 -19.91
CA LYS A 257 6.20 -9.52 -20.12
C LYS A 257 5.18 -8.80 -19.22
N LEU A 258 5.50 -7.59 -18.78
CA LEU A 258 4.73 -6.80 -17.81
C LEU A 258 3.22 -6.70 -18.13
N LEU A 259 2.84 -6.29 -19.33
CA LEU A 259 1.44 -6.12 -19.77
C LEU A 259 0.88 -7.40 -20.43
N GLY A 260 1.76 -8.31 -20.83
CA GLY A 260 1.47 -9.58 -21.47
C GLY A 260 1.09 -10.72 -20.52
N HIS A 261 1.08 -10.49 -19.20
CA HIS A 261 0.58 -11.48 -18.24
C HIS A 261 -0.94 -11.70 -18.41
N PRO A 262 -1.40 -12.97 -18.31
CA PRO A 262 -2.77 -13.35 -18.62
C PRO A 262 -3.83 -12.77 -17.67
N PHE A 263 -3.49 -12.56 -16.39
CA PHE A 263 -4.47 -12.24 -15.35
C PHE A 263 -4.38 -10.79 -14.82
N GLY A 264 -3.45 -10.00 -15.34
CA GLY A 264 -3.23 -8.60 -14.96
C GLY A 264 -1.74 -8.27 -14.87
N VAL A 265 -1.41 -7.05 -14.43
CA VAL A 265 -0.04 -6.54 -14.38
C VAL A 265 0.57 -6.82 -12.99
N PRO A 266 1.70 -7.53 -12.87
CA PRO A 266 2.31 -7.75 -11.56
C PRO A 266 2.74 -6.43 -10.91
N VAL A 267 2.72 -6.38 -9.59
CA VAL A 267 2.99 -5.15 -8.83
C VAL A 267 4.47 -4.72 -8.86
N SER A 268 5.36 -5.64 -9.21
CA SER A 268 6.76 -5.38 -9.58
C SER A 268 7.23 -6.43 -10.58
N ILE A 269 8.40 -6.20 -11.18
CA ILE A 269 9.10 -7.20 -12.02
C ILE A 269 10.19 -7.95 -11.24
N THR A 270 10.31 -7.71 -9.93
CA THR A 270 11.39 -8.25 -9.11
C THR A 270 11.09 -9.70 -8.73
N VAL A 271 11.95 -10.61 -9.17
CA VAL A 271 11.90 -12.02 -8.81
C VAL A 271 12.73 -12.33 -7.55
N ASN A 272 12.50 -13.51 -6.96
CA ASN A 272 13.22 -14.05 -5.80
C ASN A 272 13.18 -13.19 -4.53
N SER A 273 12.16 -12.34 -4.34
CA SER A 273 12.02 -11.55 -3.11
C SER A 273 11.24 -12.26 -2.00
N SER A 274 10.38 -13.23 -2.35
CA SER A 274 9.38 -13.85 -1.48
C SER A 274 8.44 -12.87 -0.76
N GLN A 275 8.43 -11.59 -1.17
CA GLN A 275 7.62 -10.55 -0.55
C GLN A 275 6.27 -10.40 -1.24
N GLN A 276 5.25 -9.97 -0.50
CA GLN A 276 3.89 -9.91 -1.04
C GLN A 276 3.68 -8.80 -2.08
N TRP A 277 4.38 -7.67 -1.95
CA TRP A 277 4.32 -6.56 -2.91
C TRP A 277 5.43 -6.68 -3.98
N ASP A 278 5.60 -7.87 -4.53
CA ASP A 278 6.49 -8.16 -5.66
C ASP A 278 5.93 -9.24 -6.60
N PHE A 279 6.62 -9.47 -7.72
CA PHE A 279 6.31 -10.58 -8.62
C PHE A 279 6.27 -11.94 -7.87
N PRO A 280 5.28 -12.81 -8.14
CA PRO A 280 4.28 -12.75 -9.22
C PRO A 280 2.95 -12.09 -8.83
N ASN A 281 2.87 -11.42 -7.68
CA ASN A 281 1.59 -10.94 -7.17
C ASN A 281 1.07 -9.74 -7.96
N ILE A 282 -0.23 -9.75 -8.19
CA ILE A 282 -1.06 -8.66 -8.66
C ILE A 282 -1.89 -8.18 -7.46
N LEU A 283 -1.84 -6.87 -7.20
CA LEU A 283 -2.66 -6.24 -6.18
C LEU A 283 -3.73 -5.33 -6.81
N PRO A 284 -5.01 -5.45 -6.38
CA PRO A 284 -6.13 -4.70 -6.94
C PRO A 284 -5.95 -3.18 -6.97
N PRO A 285 -5.40 -2.51 -5.93
CA PRO A 285 -5.15 -1.07 -6.00
C PRO A 285 -4.21 -0.69 -7.14
N SER A 286 -3.15 -1.47 -7.37
CA SER A 286 -2.20 -1.22 -8.46
C SER A 286 -2.84 -1.39 -9.83
N GLN A 287 -3.73 -2.38 -10.00
CA GLN A 287 -4.46 -2.57 -11.26
C GLN A 287 -5.39 -1.40 -11.52
N HIS A 288 -6.19 -1.05 -10.52
CA HIS A 288 -7.18 0.01 -10.61
C HIS A 288 -6.54 1.35 -10.94
N MET A 289 -5.49 1.74 -10.22
CA MET A 289 -4.77 2.99 -10.47
C MET A 289 -4.15 3.05 -11.87
N LEU A 290 -3.59 1.94 -12.36
CA LEU A 290 -3.00 1.88 -13.69
C LEU A 290 -4.08 1.98 -14.77
N ILE A 291 -5.16 1.20 -14.66
CA ILE A 291 -6.30 1.25 -15.61
C ILE A 291 -6.91 2.65 -15.64
N GLU A 292 -7.23 3.22 -14.48
CA GLU A 292 -7.88 4.53 -14.39
C GLU A 292 -6.96 5.65 -14.86
N GLY A 293 -5.67 5.58 -14.54
CA GLY A 293 -4.66 6.51 -15.05
C GLY A 293 -4.61 6.49 -16.58
N LEU A 294 -4.51 5.30 -17.19
CA LEU A 294 -4.48 5.15 -18.65
C LEU A 294 -5.79 5.63 -19.30
N ARG A 295 -6.94 5.31 -18.69
CA ARG A 295 -8.27 5.74 -19.17
C ARG A 295 -8.45 7.25 -19.17
N ARG A 296 -7.83 7.95 -18.21
CA ARG A 296 -7.91 9.42 -18.06
C ARG A 296 -6.79 10.19 -18.75
N SER A 297 -5.98 9.51 -19.56
CA SER A 297 -4.81 10.11 -20.21
C SER A 297 -5.13 11.02 -21.40
N SER A 298 -6.38 11.02 -21.90
CA SER A 298 -6.77 11.69 -23.15
C SER A 298 -5.95 11.22 -24.37
N ASN A 299 -5.41 9.99 -24.30
CA ASN A 299 -4.66 9.34 -25.36
C ASN A 299 -5.38 8.06 -25.74
N ARG A 300 -5.87 8.00 -26.99
CA ARG A 300 -6.66 6.88 -27.50
C ARG A 300 -5.97 5.52 -27.36
N ARG A 301 -4.67 5.45 -27.59
CA ARG A 301 -3.90 4.20 -27.50
C ARG A 301 -3.87 3.67 -26.06
N MET A 302 -3.70 4.59 -25.11
CA MET A 302 -3.71 4.29 -23.68
C MET A 302 -5.12 3.95 -23.18
N GLU A 303 -6.15 4.64 -23.66
CA GLU A 303 -7.56 4.36 -23.35
C GLU A 303 -7.98 2.97 -23.86
N GLU A 304 -7.56 2.60 -25.07
CA GLU A 304 -7.78 1.27 -25.64
C GLU A 304 -7.04 0.20 -24.80
N LYS A 305 -5.80 0.46 -24.37
CA LYS A 305 -5.09 -0.45 -23.46
C LYS A 305 -5.75 -0.55 -22.09
N ALA A 306 -6.25 0.55 -21.53
CA ALA A 306 -6.98 0.55 -20.26
C ALA A 306 -8.20 -0.36 -20.33
N LYS A 307 -8.95 -0.32 -21.44
CA LYS A 307 -10.09 -1.22 -21.69
C LYS A 307 -9.65 -2.69 -21.76
N GLU A 308 -8.56 -2.99 -22.48
CA GLU A 308 -8.00 -4.35 -22.53
C GLU A 308 -7.60 -4.84 -21.13
N MET A 309 -6.96 -3.99 -20.33
CA MET A 309 -6.54 -4.33 -18.97
C MET A 309 -7.72 -4.51 -18.03
N ALA A 310 -8.75 -3.67 -18.14
CA ALA A 310 -10.01 -3.85 -17.41
C ALA A 310 -10.66 -5.19 -17.77
N GLN A 311 -10.67 -5.55 -19.05
CA GLN A 311 -11.18 -6.84 -19.52
C GLN A 311 -10.46 -8.02 -18.86
N LYS A 312 -9.12 -8.01 -18.87
CA LYS A 312 -8.31 -9.06 -18.25
C LYS A 312 -8.55 -9.14 -16.75
N TRP A 313 -8.50 -8.01 -16.06
CA TRP A 313 -8.60 -7.96 -14.60
C TRP A 313 -9.97 -8.37 -14.06
N VAL A 314 -11.06 -7.83 -14.64
CA VAL A 314 -12.43 -8.19 -14.24
C VAL A 314 -12.67 -9.67 -14.42
N PHE A 315 -12.13 -10.25 -15.49
CA PHE A 315 -12.34 -11.65 -15.79
C PHE A 315 -11.44 -12.61 -15.04
N ALA A 316 -10.21 -12.23 -14.73
CA ALA A 316 -9.39 -13.00 -13.80
C ALA A 316 -10.11 -13.21 -12.47
N ASN A 317 -10.65 -12.12 -11.91
CA ASN A 317 -11.39 -12.18 -10.66
C ASN A 317 -12.73 -12.92 -10.79
N TYR A 318 -13.47 -12.72 -11.90
CA TYR A 318 -14.69 -13.46 -12.15
C TYR A 318 -14.44 -14.97 -12.29
N ASN A 319 -13.44 -15.39 -13.05
CA ASN A 319 -13.09 -16.80 -13.22
C ASN A 319 -12.65 -17.43 -11.91
N LEU A 320 -11.79 -16.74 -11.14
CA LEU A 320 -11.36 -17.21 -9.82
C LEU A 320 -12.56 -17.35 -8.87
N PHE A 321 -13.47 -16.39 -8.88
CA PHE A 321 -14.69 -16.45 -8.08
C PHE A 321 -15.59 -17.63 -8.50
N GLN A 322 -15.84 -17.81 -9.81
CA GLN A 322 -16.76 -18.83 -10.31
C GLN A 322 -16.24 -20.25 -10.13
N ASN A 323 -14.95 -20.47 -10.39
CA ASN A 323 -14.36 -21.80 -10.46
C ASN A 323 -13.82 -22.31 -9.12
N CYS A 324 -13.71 -21.42 -8.13
CA CYS A 324 -13.03 -21.72 -6.87
C CYS A 324 -13.95 -21.45 -5.66
N LEU A 325 -13.44 -20.89 -4.56
CA LEU A 325 -14.19 -20.79 -3.29
C LEU A 325 -15.36 -19.78 -3.28
N ARG A 326 -15.73 -19.18 -4.42
CA ARG A 326 -16.73 -18.09 -4.46
C ARG A 326 -16.33 -16.93 -3.53
N GLN A 327 -15.03 -16.63 -3.50
CA GLN A 327 -14.43 -15.56 -2.71
C GLN A 327 -13.61 -14.63 -3.60
N MET A 328 -13.56 -13.37 -3.19
CA MET A 328 -12.67 -12.35 -3.76
C MET A 328 -11.40 -12.28 -2.91
N TRP A 329 -10.23 -12.24 -3.53
CA TRP A 329 -8.96 -12.37 -2.82
C TRP A 329 -8.22 -11.06 -2.71
N GLU A 330 -7.46 -10.88 -1.63
CA GLU A 330 -6.57 -9.74 -1.39
C GLU A 330 -5.60 -9.50 -2.55
N LYS A 331 -5.01 -10.58 -3.07
CA LYS A 331 -3.99 -10.60 -4.11
C LYS A 331 -4.11 -11.88 -4.93
N ILE A 332 -3.79 -11.82 -6.21
CA ILE A 332 -3.75 -12.99 -7.11
C ILE A 332 -2.41 -13.05 -7.84
N THR A 333 -2.05 -14.16 -8.45
CA THR A 333 -0.82 -14.29 -9.23
C THR A 333 -1.01 -13.89 -10.69
N ALA A 334 0.02 -13.28 -11.29
CA ALA A 334 -0.01 -12.85 -12.69
C ALA A 334 -0.01 -14.01 -13.70
N ASP A 335 0.55 -15.15 -13.31
CA ASP A 335 0.75 -16.29 -14.22
C ASP A 335 -0.39 -17.30 -14.19
N THR A 336 -1.00 -17.55 -13.03
CA THR A 336 -2.03 -18.57 -12.84
C THR A 336 -3.38 -18.01 -12.43
N GLY A 337 -3.45 -16.77 -11.97
CA GLY A 337 -4.70 -16.14 -11.51
C GLY A 337 -5.20 -16.71 -10.19
N THR A 338 -4.46 -17.62 -9.56
CA THR A 338 -4.76 -18.21 -8.26
C THR A 338 -4.45 -17.22 -7.14
N PRO A 339 -4.89 -17.46 -5.89
CA PRO A 339 -4.52 -16.61 -4.76
C PRO A 339 -3.01 -16.41 -4.67
N GLY A 340 -2.58 -15.17 -4.44
CA GLY A 340 -1.17 -14.82 -4.29
C GLY A 340 -0.58 -15.31 -2.97
N SER A 341 0.74 -15.20 -2.83
CA SER A 341 1.46 -15.69 -1.64
C SER A 341 2.60 -14.73 -1.24
N GLY A 342 3.45 -15.15 -0.31
CA GLY A 342 4.59 -14.35 0.16
C GLY A 342 4.19 -13.27 1.17
N GLY A 343 5.21 -12.66 1.78
CA GLY A 343 5.06 -11.81 2.95
C GLY A 343 4.91 -12.61 4.25
N GLU A 344 4.36 -11.97 5.28
CA GLU A 344 4.28 -12.53 6.64
C GLU A 344 3.02 -13.36 6.90
N TYR A 345 2.05 -13.34 5.99
CA TYR A 345 0.77 -14.02 6.15
C TYR A 345 0.18 -14.46 4.79
N ASN A 346 -0.72 -15.45 4.85
CA ASN A 346 -1.40 -16.01 3.68
C ASN A 346 -2.41 -15.02 3.09
N ALA A 347 -2.69 -15.09 1.79
CA ALA A 347 -3.67 -14.20 1.16
C ALA A 347 -5.06 -14.30 1.82
N GLN A 348 -5.69 -13.15 2.05
CA GLN A 348 -6.99 -13.06 2.72
C GLN A 348 -8.18 -13.08 1.73
N MET A 349 -9.35 -13.51 2.21
CA MET A 349 -10.59 -13.65 1.43
C MET A 349 -11.61 -12.53 1.72
N GLY A 350 -12.56 -12.32 0.80
CA GLY A 350 -13.64 -11.33 0.87
C GLY A 350 -13.23 -9.88 0.58
N PHE A 351 -12.00 -9.65 0.13
CA PHE A 351 -11.24 -8.43 0.41
C PHE A 351 -11.81 -7.12 -0.18
N GLY A 352 -11.83 -6.06 0.64
CA GLY A 352 -12.51 -4.79 0.35
C GLY A 352 -12.00 -4.06 -0.91
N TRP A 353 -10.69 -3.89 -1.07
CA TRP A 353 -10.12 -3.22 -2.25
C TRP A 353 -10.40 -3.98 -3.55
N THR A 354 -10.59 -5.31 -3.49
CA THR A 354 -10.80 -6.16 -4.67
C THR A 354 -12.22 -5.93 -5.14
N ASN A 355 -13.15 -5.99 -4.19
CA ASN A 355 -14.56 -5.71 -4.42
C ASN A 355 -14.75 -4.28 -4.96
N GLY A 356 -14.09 -3.30 -4.34
CA GLY A 356 -14.17 -1.90 -4.76
C GLY A 356 -13.67 -1.67 -6.19
N ALA A 357 -12.46 -2.14 -6.50
CA ALA A 357 -11.89 -2.02 -7.85
C ALA A 357 -12.74 -2.75 -8.89
N MET A 358 -13.25 -3.93 -8.56
CA MET A 358 -14.12 -4.71 -9.46
C MET A 358 -15.43 -4.00 -9.76
N LEU A 359 -16.10 -3.48 -8.73
CA LEU A 359 -17.37 -2.76 -8.91
C LEU A 359 -17.18 -1.49 -9.75
N ASP A 360 -16.13 -0.73 -9.49
CA ASP A 360 -15.83 0.49 -10.25
C ASP A 360 -15.56 0.20 -11.73
N LEU A 361 -14.78 -0.85 -12.03
CA LEU A 361 -14.50 -1.25 -13.41
C LEU A 361 -15.73 -1.84 -14.11
N LEU A 362 -16.58 -2.57 -13.40
CA LEU A 362 -17.85 -3.07 -13.95
C LEU A 362 -18.82 -1.93 -14.27
N VAL A 363 -18.88 -0.90 -13.42
CA VAL A 363 -19.68 0.31 -13.71
C VAL A 363 -19.10 1.08 -14.90
N THR A 364 -17.77 1.15 -15.00
CA THR A 364 -17.07 1.94 -16.02
C THR A 364 -17.06 1.29 -17.40
N TYR A 365 -16.95 -0.05 -17.47
CA TYR A 365 -16.74 -0.78 -18.72
C TYR A 365 -17.82 -1.84 -19.01
N GLY A 366 -18.79 -2.07 -18.11
CA GLY A 366 -19.69 -3.23 -18.18
C GLY A 366 -20.49 -3.38 -19.48
N ASP A 367 -20.74 -2.28 -20.19
CA ASP A 367 -21.40 -2.25 -21.50
C ASP A 367 -20.51 -2.75 -22.66
N VAL A 368 -19.19 -2.68 -22.49
CA VAL A 368 -18.20 -3.04 -23.52
C VAL A 368 -17.38 -4.30 -23.20
N LEU A 369 -17.44 -4.81 -21.98
CA LEU A 369 -16.79 -6.07 -21.59
C LEU A 369 -17.49 -7.27 -22.24
N LYS A 370 -16.73 -8.25 -22.73
CA LYS A 370 -17.24 -9.45 -23.42
C LYS A 370 -16.60 -10.70 -22.88
N LEU A 371 -17.35 -11.73 -22.46
CA LEU A 371 -16.88 -12.98 -21.82
C LEU A 371 -15.98 -13.91 -22.69
N LYS A 372 -15.23 -13.36 -23.65
CA LYS A 372 -14.38 -14.12 -24.57
C LYS A 372 -12.91 -14.04 -24.16
N ASP A 373 -12.16 -15.08 -24.53
CA ASP A 373 -10.69 -15.12 -24.49
C ASP A 373 -10.05 -15.00 -23.10
N VAL A 374 -10.77 -15.46 -22.06
CA VAL A 374 -10.23 -15.52 -20.69
C VAL A 374 -9.62 -16.87 -20.42
N PRO A 375 -8.34 -16.95 -19.99
CA PRO A 375 -7.77 -18.20 -19.52
C PRO A 375 -8.59 -18.75 -18.34
N GLU A 376 -8.91 -20.04 -18.40
CA GLU A 376 -9.59 -20.74 -17.31
C GLU A 376 -8.66 -20.81 -16.10
N ILE A 377 -9.16 -20.38 -14.93
CA ILE A 377 -8.46 -20.56 -13.67
C ILE A 377 -8.91 -21.89 -13.08
N ARG A 378 -7.95 -22.79 -12.86
CA ARG A 378 -8.16 -24.08 -12.20
C ARG A 378 -7.58 -24.01 -10.80
N CYS A 379 -8.40 -24.27 -9.80
CA CYS A 379 -7.97 -24.27 -8.42
C CYS A 379 -7.84 -25.69 -7.90
N GLY A 380 -6.63 -26.09 -7.50
CA GLY A 380 -6.44 -27.29 -6.69
C GLY A 380 -6.79 -27.01 -5.23
N LEU A 381 -7.24 -28.03 -4.48
CA LEU A 381 -7.48 -27.91 -3.02
C LEU A 381 -6.25 -27.35 -2.27
N LYS A 382 -5.03 -27.65 -2.74
CA LYS A 382 -3.77 -27.15 -2.17
C LYS A 382 -3.52 -25.65 -2.45
N ASP A 383 -4.07 -25.10 -3.53
CA ASP A 383 -3.95 -23.68 -3.89
C ASP A 383 -5.00 -22.82 -3.16
N LEU A 384 -6.08 -23.46 -2.69
CA LEU A 384 -7.20 -22.82 -2.01
C LEU A 384 -7.07 -22.82 -0.50
N VAL A 385 -6.22 -23.70 0.03
CA VAL A 385 -6.04 -23.94 1.45
C VAL A 385 -4.55 -23.99 1.73
N GLN A 386 -3.95 -22.83 2.02
CA GLN A 386 -2.79 -22.81 2.89
C GLN A 386 -3.31 -22.72 4.32
N GLU A 387 -3.71 -23.86 4.88
CA GLU A 387 -3.76 -23.98 6.33
C GLU A 387 -2.35 -23.65 6.85
N PRO A 388 -2.20 -22.94 7.98
CA PRO A 388 -0.88 -22.78 8.59
C PRO A 388 -0.24 -24.18 8.73
N GLU A 389 1.01 -24.34 8.26
CA GLU A 389 1.71 -25.63 8.16
C GLU A 389 1.83 -26.38 9.52
N HIS A 390 1.49 -25.73 10.63
CA HIS A 390 1.30 -26.33 11.93
C HIS A 390 0.14 -25.66 12.67
N TYR A 391 -1.02 -26.32 12.73
CA TYR A 391 -1.85 -26.18 13.93
C TYR A 391 -1.15 -26.94 15.06
N PRO A 392 -0.91 -26.33 16.24
CA PRO A 392 -0.50 -27.09 17.40
C PRO A 392 -1.64 -28.07 17.73
N ASN A 393 -1.43 -29.36 17.45
CA ASN A 393 -2.39 -30.45 17.59
C ASN A 393 -2.83 -30.74 19.04
N ASN A 394 -2.76 -29.78 19.97
CA ASN A 394 -3.03 -29.98 21.39
C ASN A 394 -3.78 -28.84 22.10
N VAL A 395 -4.52 -27.96 21.40
CA VAL A 395 -5.41 -27.01 22.09
C VAL A 395 -6.78 -27.67 22.35
N LYS A 396 -6.82 -28.59 23.31
CA LYS A 396 -8.09 -29.03 23.91
C LYS A 396 -8.46 -28.09 25.05
N GLY A 397 -9.57 -27.38 24.90
CA GLY A 397 -10.39 -26.98 26.05
C GLY A 397 -10.34 -25.51 26.49
N ILE A 398 -10.54 -24.55 25.60
CA ILE A 398 -10.93 -23.19 26.02
C ILE A 398 -12.31 -22.88 25.45
N LYS A 399 -13.34 -22.93 26.31
CA LYS A 399 -14.65 -22.32 26.07
C LYS A 399 -14.57 -20.88 26.55
N THR A 400 -14.90 -19.92 25.68
CA THR A 400 -15.13 -18.53 26.07
C THR A 400 -16.63 -18.27 26.08
N ASP A 401 -17.11 -17.40 26.97
CA ASP A 401 -18.54 -17.06 27.08
C ASP A 401 -19.06 -16.11 25.98
N SER A 402 -18.26 -15.86 24.93
CA SER A 402 -18.67 -15.05 23.78
C SER A 402 -19.38 -15.90 22.73
N LYS A 403 -20.59 -15.48 22.34
CA LYS A 403 -21.36 -16.08 21.23
C LYS A 403 -21.01 -15.49 19.85
N ASP A 404 -20.00 -14.62 19.73
CA ASP A 404 -19.58 -14.03 18.45
C ASP A 404 -18.35 -14.76 17.86
N PRO A 405 -18.50 -15.51 16.75
CA PRO A 405 -17.39 -16.22 16.10
C PRO A 405 -16.30 -15.30 15.53
N ARG A 406 -16.54 -14.00 15.38
CA ARG A 406 -15.52 -13.02 14.91
C ARG A 406 -14.55 -12.61 16.01
N ALA A 407 -14.95 -12.75 17.28
CA ALA A 407 -14.05 -12.55 18.41
C ALA A 407 -12.97 -13.65 18.51
N TYR A 408 -13.25 -14.84 17.96
CA TYR A 408 -12.36 -16.00 17.97
C TYR A 408 -11.13 -15.78 17.07
N VAL A 409 -11.32 -15.22 15.88
CA VAL A 409 -10.26 -15.02 14.89
C VAL A 409 -9.28 -13.91 15.32
N SER A 410 -9.79 -12.81 15.89
CA SER A 410 -8.92 -11.71 16.35
C SER A 410 -8.15 -12.03 17.64
N ALA A 411 -8.75 -12.82 18.54
CA ALA A 411 -8.08 -13.24 19.77
C ALA A 411 -7.00 -14.29 19.50
N GLN A 412 -7.24 -15.28 18.63
CA GLN A 412 -6.23 -16.32 18.29
C GLN A 412 -4.95 -15.73 17.70
N TYR A 413 -5.05 -14.79 16.77
CA TYR A 413 -3.89 -14.14 16.15
C TYR A 413 -3.00 -13.40 17.16
N THR A 414 -3.59 -12.90 18.25
CA THR A 414 -2.86 -12.21 19.32
C THR A 414 -2.32 -13.18 20.38
N LEU A 415 -2.93 -14.36 20.51
CA LEU A 415 -2.66 -15.36 21.55
C LEU A 415 -1.56 -16.36 21.16
N GLU A 416 -1.38 -16.62 19.87
CA GLU A 416 -0.43 -17.60 19.31
C GLU A 416 1.05 -17.15 19.35
N CYS A 417 1.41 -16.17 20.20
CA CYS A 417 2.77 -15.65 20.35
C CYS A 417 3.54 -15.70 21.74
N SER A 418 3.19 -16.47 22.78
CA SER A 418 3.95 -16.55 24.07
C SER A 418 4.86 -17.81 24.32
N PRO A 419 6.07 -17.72 24.91
CA PRO A 419 6.98 -18.88 25.15
C PRO A 419 6.62 -19.78 26.35
N PRO A 420 7.00 -21.09 26.36
CA PRO A 420 7.15 -21.88 27.59
C PRO A 420 8.54 -21.71 28.23
N ALA A 421 8.59 -21.88 29.55
CA ALA A 421 9.64 -21.46 30.48
C ALA A 421 11.06 -22.07 30.34
N ASN A 422 11.46 -22.67 29.21
CA ASN A 422 12.81 -23.26 29.10
C ASN A 422 13.46 -23.37 27.71
N ARG A 423 13.03 -22.60 26.67
CA ARG A 423 13.76 -22.52 25.39
C ARG A 423 13.72 -21.09 24.80
N LYS A 424 14.79 -20.72 24.07
CA LYS A 424 14.91 -19.44 23.34
C LYS A 424 13.85 -19.37 22.21
N GLY A 425 12.88 -18.44 22.28
CA GLY A 425 11.91 -18.10 21.20
C GLY A 425 10.43 -18.05 21.64
N CYS A 426 9.56 -17.36 20.89
CA CYS A 426 8.12 -17.15 21.16
C CYS A 426 7.25 -18.29 20.58
N ASN A 427 6.27 -18.87 21.31
CA ASN A 427 5.44 -19.97 20.79
C ASN A 427 3.98 -20.08 21.34
N GLY A 428 3.26 -18.98 21.45
CA GLY A 428 1.80 -18.98 21.46
C GLY A 428 0.89 -19.47 22.56
N THR A 429 1.29 -19.52 23.83
CA THR A 429 0.39 -20.16 24.83
C THR A 429 -0.04 -19.34 26.05
N ASP A 430 0.42 -18.09 26.23
CA ASP A 430 0.08 -17.26 27.41
C ASP A 430 -0.04 -15.75 27.10
N PRO A 431 -1.27 -15.21 26.94
CA PRO A 431 -1.51 -13.78 26.69
C PRO A 431 -1.04 -12.84 27.80
N ILE A 432 -1.07 -13.27 29.06
CA ILE A 432 -0.78 -12.40 30.20
C ILE A 432 0.73 -12.16 30.27
N GLU A 433 1.54 -13.19 29.98
CA GLU A 433 3.00 -13.06 29.90
C GLU A 433 3.46 -12.30 28.65
N ALA A 434 2.81 -12.49 27.50
CA ALA A 434 3.08 -11.70 26.29
C ALA A 434 2.85 -10.20 26.54
N TRP A 435 1.73 -9.84 27.18
CA TRP A 435 1.45 -8.47 27.61
C TRP A 435 2.46 -7.95 28.65
N ARG A 436 2.96 -8.80 29.54
CA ARG A 436 4.00 -8.43 30.53
C ARG A 436 5.34 -8.16 29.85
N LEU A 437 5.74 -8.96 28.86
CA LEU A 437 6.97 -8.80 28.08
C LEU A 437 6.90 -7.55 27.19
N TYR A 438 5.77 -7.30 26.53
CA TYR A 438 5.50 -6.04 25.80
C TYR A 438 5.69 -4.83 26.72
N ARG A 439 5.08 -4.84 27.91
CA ARG A 439 5.26 -3.76 28.91
C ARG A 439 6.71 -3.64 29.40
N LYS A 440 7.45 -4.75 29.52
CA LYS A 440 8.86 -4.74 29.96
C LYS A 440 9.79 -4.20 28.86
N ALA A 441 9.54 -4.55 27.60
CA ALA A 441 10.26 -4.04 26.44
C ALA A 441 10.04 -2.52 26.27
N ILE A 442 8.81 -2.04 26.47
CA ILE A 442 8.49 -0.60 26.49
C ILE A 442 9.26 0.10 27.63
N LYS A 443 9.27 -0.46 28.85
CA LYS A 443 10.00 0.12 30.00
C LYS A 443 11.51 0.18 29.82
N PHE A 444 12.10 -0.66 28.98
CA PHE A 444 13.56 -0.69 28.75
C PHE A 444 14.04 0.40 27.77
N TYR A 445 13.13 0.96 26.97
CA TYR A 445 13.47 1.93 25.93
C TYR A 445 12.76 3.28 26.05
N TRP A 446 11.85 3.42 27.02
CA TRP A 446 11.16 4.67 27.33
C TRP A 446 11.36 5.05 28.80
N PRO A 447 12.19 6.06 29.12
CA PRO A 447 12.27 6.60 30.47
C PRO A 447 11.05 7.50 30.68
N PHE A 448 9.90 6.91 31.02
CA PHE A 448 8.83 7.71 31.65
C PHE A 448 9.18 7.77 33.12
N GLU A 449 9.66 8.94 33.56
CA GLU A 449 9.60 9.33 34.96
C GLU A 449 8.16 9.16 35.43
N SER A 450 7.97 8.20 36.33
CA SER A 450 6.73 7.94 37.02
C SER A 450 6.43 9.13 37.93
N GLY A 451 5.44 9.93 37.55
CA GLY A 451 4.99 11.07 38.34
C GLY A 451 3.49 11.31 38.19
N VAL A 452 2.66 10.29 38.43
CA VAL A 452 1.26 10.48 38.85
C VAL A 452 0.89 9.32 39.77
N ASN A 453 0.66 9.66 41.05
CA ASN A 453 0.01 8.81 42.06
C ASN A 453 -1.48 8.70 41.80
#